data_AF-A0A2T1AIB6-F1
#
_entry.id   AF-A0A2T1AIB6-F1
#
_cell.length_a   1.000
_cell.length_b   1.000
_cell.length_c   1.000
_cell.angle_alpha   90.00
_cell.angle_beta   90.00
_cell.angle_gamma   90.00
#
_symmetry.space_group_name_H-M   'P 1'
#
loop_
_entity.id
_entity.type
_entity.pdbx_description
1 polymer ?
#
loop_
_entity_poly.entity_id
_entity_poly.type
_entity_poly.pdbx_seq_one_letter_code
_entity_poly.pdbx_strand_id
1 'polypeptide(L)'
;MPKFIKPFQPGAILHEVIVGAFRSAGTSFEAWCKENGVHPSTARTATYGQSGGAQGRALLRRIIDAAGEDLVSAGYAKRMIAEATRLSEPGETNAETASK
;
A
#
# COMPACT_ATOMS: atom_id res chain seq x y z
N MET A 1 -27.72 -1.47 5.96
CA MET A 1 -26.68 -0.50 5.60
C MET A 1 -25.38 -1.26 5.43
N PRO A 2 -24.67 -1.17 4.28
CA PRO A 2 -23.38 -1.82 4.19
C PRO A 2 -22.41 -1.06 5.09
N LYS A 3 -21.83 -1.79 6.05
CA LYS A 3 -20.70 -1.33 6.86
C LYS A 3 -19.58 -1.01 5.87
N PHE A 4 -19.20 0.26 5.73
CA PHE A 4 -18.08 0.63 4.85
C PHE A 4 -16.81 -0.09 5.33
N ILE A 5 -16.49 -1.20 4.68
CA ILE A 5 -15.15 -1.77 4.73
C ILE A 5 -14.30 -0.72 4.02
N LYS A 6 -13.43 -0.02 4.77
CA LYS A 6 -12.37 0.76 4.11
C LYS A 6 -11.60 -0.24 3.24
N PRO A 7 -11.62 -0.13 1.89
CA PRO A 7 -11.04 -1.16 1.03
C PRO A 7 -9.52 -1.26 1.20
N PHE A 8 -8.90 -0.24 1.78
CA PHE A 8 -7.45 -0.13 1.94
C PHE A 8 -7.06 0.03 3.39
N GLN A 9 -6.17 -0.85 3.87
CA GLN A 9 -5.41 -0.61 5.10
C GLN A 9 -4.07 0.03 4.73
N PRO A 10 -3.73 1.20 5.31
CA PRO A 10 -2.42 1.79 5.13
C PRO A 10 -1.30 0.85 5.59
N GLY A 11 -0.20 0.83 4.85
CA GLY A 11 0.92 -0.09 5.11
C GLY A 11 1.76 -0.36 3.86
N ALA A 12 2.75 -1.25 4.00
CA ALA A 12 3.71 -1.57 2.95
C ALA A 12 3.02 -2.05 1.65
N ILE A 13 2.07 -2.98 1.77
CA ILE A 13 1.33 -3.52 0.61
C ILE A 13 0.59 -2.42 -0.15
N LEU A 14 -0.11 -1.52 0.57
CA LEU A 14 -0.83 -0.42 -0.07
C LEU A 14 0.14 0.53 -0.78
N HIS A 15 1.25 0.88 -0.12
CA HIS A 15 2.28 1.74 -0.70
C HIS A 15 2.89 1.14 -1.97
N GLU A 16 3.27 -0.14 -1.96
CA GLU A 16 3.80 -0.86 -3.11
C GLU A 16 2.83 -0.83 -4.30
N VAL A 17 1.55 -1.08 -4.04
CA VAL A 17 0.50 -1.09 -5.07
C VAL A 17 0.30 0.30 -5.66
N ILE A 18 0.24 1.35 -4.85
CA ILE A 18 0.12 2.74 -5.31
C ILE A 18 1.30 3.12 -6.21
N VAL A 19 2.53 2.79 -5.79
CA VAL A 19 3.74 3.07 -6.59
C VAL A 19 3.71 2.29 -7.90
N GLY A 20 3.30 1.02 -7.88
CA GLY A 20 3.12 0.21 -9.09
C GLY A 20 2.07 0.79 -10.04
N ALA A 21 0.95 1.29 -9.51
CA ALA A 21 -0.12 1.90 -10.28
C ALA A 21 0.36 3.16 -11.02
N PHE A 22 1.05 4.08 -10.33
CA PHE A 22 1.65 5.25 -10.99
C PHE A 22 2.63 4.87 -12.12
N ARG A 23 3.48 3.86 -11.88
CA ARG A 23 4.42 3.37 -12.91
C ARG A 23 3.71 2.82 -14.14
N SER A 24 2.65 2.03 -13.94
CA SER A 24 1.87 1.48 -15.04
C SER A 24 1.12 2.55 -15.85
N ALA A 25 0.80 3.68 -15.21
CA ALA A 25 0.20 4.85 -15.86
C ALA A 25 1.23 5.76 -16.57
N GLY A 26 2.52 5.39 -16.59
CA GLY A 26 3.58 6.14 -17.25
C GLY A 26 4.12 7.34 -16.45
N THR A 27 3.84 7.39 -15.14
CA THR A 27 4.36 8.43 -14.23
C THR A 27 5.02 7.78 -13.01
N SER A 28 5.33 8.57 -11.97
CA SER A 28 5.82 8.06 -10.70
C SER A 28 5.11 8.72 -9.52
N PHE A 29 5.17 8.06 -8.38
CA PHE A 29 4.64 8.60 -7.12
C PHE A 29 5.31 9.94 -6.78
N GLU A 30 6.62 10.05 -7.01
CA GLU A 30 7.40 11.26 -6.77
C GLU A 30 7.06 12.38 -7.76
N ALA A 31 6.83 12.04 -9.03
CA ALA A 31 6.40 13.02 -10.04
C ALA A 31 5.04 13.61 -9.66
N TRP A 32 4.08 12.75 -9.31
CA TRP A 32 2.78 13.19 -8.83
C TRP A 32 2.88 14.07 -7.58
N CYS A 33 3.73 13.69 -6.61
CA CYS A 33 3.99 14.47 -5.40
C CYS A 33 4.47 15.89 -5.75
N LYS A 34 5.46 15.99 -6.64
CA LYS A 34 6.02 17.27 -7.10
C LYS A 34 4.96 18.14 -7.79
N GLU A 35 4.20 17.56 -8.71
CA GLU A 35 3.13 18.26 -9.45
C GLU A 35 2.02 18.78 -8.53
N ASN A 36 1.77 18.09 -7.42
CA ASN A 36 0.71 18.43 -6.47
C ASN A 36 1.20 19.22 -5.24
N GLY A 37 2.46 19.63 -5.22
CA GLY A 37 3.05 20.38 -4.10
C GLY A 37 3.09 19.58 -2.79
N VAL A 38 3.12 18.25 -2.88
CA VAL A 38 3.19 17.35 -1.72
C VAL A 38 4.64 16.90 -1.54
N HIS A 39 5.18 17.07 -0.34
CA HIS A 39 6.50 16.53 -0.04
C HIS A 39 6.48 14.99 -0.03
N PRO A 40 7.40 14.29 -0.72
CA PRO A 40 7.37 12.82 -0.83
C PRO A 40 7.33 12.08 0.51
N SER A 41 8.03 12.60 1.52
CA SER A 41 7.98 12.04 2.88
C SER A 41 6.57 12.07 3.48
N THR A 42 5.83 13.18 3.30
CA THR A 42 4.45 13.33 3.79
C THR A 42 3.48 12.41 3.05
N ALA A 43 3.66 12.26 1.74
CA ALA A 43 2.87 11.31 0.96
C ALA A 43 3.13 9.87 1.42
N ARG A 44 4.41 9.53 1.66
CA ARG A 44 4.81 8.22 2.18
C ARG A 44 4.16 7.95 3.54
N THR A 45 4.32 8.85 4.51
CA THR A 45 3.73 8.67 5.86
C THR A 45 2.20 8.52 5.80
N ALA A 46 1.52 9.15 4.84
CA ALA A 46 0.09 8.93 4.61
C ALA A 46 -0.22 7.51 4.11
N THR A 47 0.52 7.00 3.11
CA THR A 47 0.34 5.63 2.58
C THR A 47 0.68 4.52 3.58
N TYR A 48 1.59 4.78 4.53
CA TYR A 48 1.91 3.87 5.63
C TYR A 48 1.01 4.06 6.87
N GLY A 49 0.10 5.05 6.86
CA GLY A 49 -0.83 5.32 7.97
C GLY A 49 -0.20 6.03 9.17
N GLN A 50 1.07 6.43 9.08
CA GLN A 50 1.76 7.20 10.11
C GLN A 50 1.16 8.60 10.30
N SER A 51 0.50 9.14 9.27
CA SER A 51 -0.28 10.38 9.33
C SER A 51 -1.78 10.08 9.45
N GLY A 52 -2.20 9.40 10.51
CA GLY A 52 -3.58 8.92 10.69
C GLY A 52 -4.66 10.00 10.89
N GLY A 53 -4.29 11.29 11.02
CA GLY A 53 -5.23 12.40 11.18
C GLY A 53 -6.08 12.71 9.95
N ALA A 54 -7.03 13.65 10.07
CA ALA A 54 -7.95 14.01 8.99
C ALA A 54 -7.23 14.41 7.69
N GLN A 55 -6.17 15.22 7.81
CA GLN A 55 -5.38 15.67 6.67
C GLN A 55 -4.62 14.53 5.98
N GLY A 56 -4.00 13.62 6.74
CA GLY A 56 -3.27 12.49 6.14
C GLY A 56 -4.20 11.47 5.49
N ARG A 57 -5.40 11.25 6.04
CA ARG A 57 -6.45 10.44 5.39
C ARG A 57 -6.94 11.08 4.09
N ALA A 58 -7.14 12.40 4.09
CA ALA A 58 -7.53 13.14 2.88
C ALA A 58 -6.41 13.09 1.82
N LEU A 59 -5.15 13.20 2.23
CA LEU A 59 -4.01 13.05 1.33
C LEU A 59 -3.93 11.64 0.75
N LEU A 60 -4.09 10.60 1.59
CA LEU A 60 -4.13 9.22 1.12
C LEU A 60 -5.24 9.00 0.08
N ARG A 61 -6.43 9.57 0.32
CA ARG A 61 -7.53 9.48 -0.64
C ARG A 61 -7.16 10.11 -2.00
N ARG A 62 -6.60 11.32 -2.00
CA ARG A 62 -6.10 11.99 -3.21
C ARG A 62 -5.06 11.17 -3.97
N ILE A 63 -4.14 10.53 -3.24
CA ILE A 63 -3.12 9.66 -3.82
C ILE A 63 -3.77 8.45 -4.52
N ILE A 64 -4.73 7.79 -3.86
CA ILE A 64 -5.43 6.62 -4.42
C ILE A 64 -6.25 7.01 -5.65
N ASP A 65 -6.97 8.13 -5.58
CA ASP A 65 -7.76 8.63 -6.70
C ASP A 65 -6.85 8.92 -7.91
N ALA A 66 -5.68 9.53 -7.69
CA ALA A 66 -4.72 9.84 -8.76
C ALA A 66 -4.00 8.62 -9.32
N ALA A 67 -3.75 7.60 -8.50
CA ALA A 67 -3.18 6.32 -8.95
C ALA A 67 -4.20 5.45 -9.72
N GLY A 68 -5.49 5.80 -9.67
CA GLY A 68 -6.59 5.02 -10.22
C GLY A 68 -7.15 4.02 -9.20
N GLU A 69 -8.31 4.33 -8.62
CA GLU A 69 -8.92 3.55 -7.53
C GLU A 69 -9.16 2.08 -7.92
N ASP A 70 -9.60 1.80 -9.15
CA ASP A 70 -9.84 0.44 -9.63
C ASP A 70 -8.56 -0.39 -9.72
N LEU A 71 -7.48 0.22 -10.25
CA LEU A 71 -6.20 -0.44 -10.38
C LEU A 71 -5.57 -0.71 -9.01
N VAL A 72 -5.65 0.27 -8.10
CA VAL A 72 -5.20 0.11 -6.71
C VAL A 72 -6.03 -0.98 -6.02
N SER A 73 -7.35 -1.02 -6.21
CA SER A 73 -8.24 -2.04 -5.64
C SER A 73 -7.84 -3.45 -6.10
N ALA A 74 -7.68 -3.65 -7.40
CA ALA A 74 -7.30 -4.94 -7.98
C ALA A 74 -5.90 -5.38 -7.51
N GLY A 75 -4.91 -4.47 -7.55
CA GLY A 75 -3.55 -4.74 -7.10
C GLY A 75 -3.45 -5.05 -5.62
N TYR A 76 -4.20 -4.30 -4.80
CA TYR A 76 -4.24 -4.49 -3.35
C TYR A 76 -4.86 -5.82 -2.97
N ALA A 77 -6.02 -6.17 -3.55
CA ALA A 77 -6.66 -7.47 -3.31
C ALA A 77 -5.71 -8.63 -3.66
N LYS A 78 -5.06 -8.57 -4.83
CA LYS A 78 -4.08 -9.58 -5.25
C LYS A 78 -2.93 -9.72 -4.25
N ARG A 79 -2.35 -8.60 -3.78
CA ARG A 79 -1.24 -8.64 -2.82
C ARG A 79 -1.65 -9.11 -1.44
N MET A 80 -2.85 -8.75 -0.97
CA MET A 80 -3.37 -9.22 0.31
C MET A 80 -3.60 -10.74 0.31
N ILE A 81 -4.15 -11.29 -0.78
CA ILE A 81 -4.31 -12.74 -0.93
C ILE A 81 -2.93 -13.42 -0.91
N ALA A 82 -1.97 -12.93 -1.69
CA ALA A 82 -0.63 -13.49 -1.74
C ALA A 82 0.08 -13.45 -0.37
N GLU A 83 -0.08 -12.35 0.38
CA GLU A 83 0.48 -12.23 1.72
C GLU A 83 -0.19 -13.17 2.72
N ALA A 84 -1.52 -13.30 2.65
CA ALA A 84 -2.25 -14.25 3.49
C ALA A 84 -1.83 -15.70 3.22
N THR A 85 -1.64 -16.07 1.95
CA THR A 85 -1.09 -17.38 1.56
C THR A 85 0.30 -17.58 2.16
N ARG A 86 1.22 -16.62 1.96
CA ARG A 86 2.59 -16.67 2.49
C ARG A 86 2.64 -16.84 4.01
N LEU A 87 1.75 -16.16 4.73
CA LEU A 87 1.67 -16.24 6.19
C LEU A 87 1.01 -17.53 6.70
N SER A 88 0.23 -18.21 5.85
CA SER A 88 -0.44 -19.47 6.20
C SER A 88 0.44 -20.70 5.95
N GLU A 89 1.50 -20.56 5.15
CA GLU A 89 2.49 -21.61 4.97
C GLU A 89 3.28 -21.80 6.28
N PRO A 90 3.35 -23.03 6.82
CA PRO A 90 4.15 -23.30 8.00
C PRO A 90 5.61 -22.98 7.66
N GLY A 91 6.16 -21.96 8.31
CA GLY A 91 7.54 -21.55 8.08
C GLY A 91 8.48 -22.73 8.26
N GLU A 92 9.39 -22.94 7.29
CA GLU A 92 10.50 -23.87 7.43
C GLU A 92 11.24 -23.54 8.72
N THR A 93 10.98 -24.34 9.75
CA THR A 93 11.72 -24.28 11.00
C THR A 93 13.07 -24.87 10.66
N ASN A 94 14.12 -24.04 10.58
CA ASN A 94 15.50 -24.50 10.46
C ASN A 94 15.85 -25.39 11.67
N ALA A 95 15.56 -26.68 11.55
CA ALA A 95 15.92 -27.72 12.49
C ALA A 95 17.23 -28.37 12.04
N GLU A 96 18.33 -27.62 12.13
CA GLU A 96 19.70 -28.14 12.07
C GLU A 96 20.61 -27.00 12.58
N THR A 97 21.09 -27.05 13.81
CA THR A 97 22.23 -27.89 14.19
C THR A 97 22.20 -28.26 15.67
N ALA A 98 21.84 -29.51 15.96
CA ALA A 98 22.24 -30.18 17.18
C ALA A 98 22.75 -31.58 16.80
N SER A 99 23.97 -31.63 16.28
CA SER A 99 24.77 -32.86 16.29
C SER A 99 26.25 -32.54 16.06
N LYS A 100 26.99 -32.34 17.15
CA LYS A 100 28.18 -33.10 17.55
C LYS A 100 28.87 -32.43 18.73
#